data_AF-X0W273-F1
#
_entry.id   AF-X0W273-F1
#
_cell.length_a   1.000
_cell.length_b   1.000
_cell.length_c   1.000
_cell.angle_alpha   90.00
_cell.angle_beta   90.00
_cell.angle_gamma   90.00
#
_symmetry.space_group_name_H-M   'P 1'
#
loop_
_entity.id
_entity.type
_entity.pdbx_description
1 polymer ?
#
loop_
_entity_poly.entity_id
_entity_poly.type
_entity_poly.pdbx_seq_one_letter_code
_entity_poly.pdbx_strand_id
1 'polypeptide(L)' 'MNDILTLGEYTFESRLLIGTGKFSSIDVMIKAVRASGAQLVTVALRRFNREKGSDDLYGPLSQLEHITLMPNTSGA' A
#
# COMPACT_ATOMS: atom_id res chain seq x y z
N MET A 1 -20.75 1.39 18.11
CA MET A 1 -19.32 1.57 18.47
C MET A 1 -18.54 1.40 17.18
N ASN A 2 -17.71 2.36 16.78
CA ASN A 2 -16.85 2.18 15.60
C ASN A 2 -15.76 1.19 15.97
N ASP A 3 -15.59 0.15 15.16
CA ASP A 3 -14.65 -0.94 15.40
C ASP A 3 -13.27 -0.59 14.81
N ILE A 4 -12.57 0.33 15.48
CA ILE A 4 -11.28 0.87 15.04
C ILE A 4 -10.14 -0.12 15.26
N LEU A 5 -9.27 -0.29 14.26
CA LEU A 5 -8.00 -1.00 14.37
C LEU A 5 -6.90 -0.02 14.78
N THR A 6 -6.28 -0.26 15.94
CA THR A 6 -5.11 0.51 16.41
C THR A 6 -3.83 -0.32 16.30
N LEU A 7 -2.81 0.22 15.63
CA LEU A 7 -1.49 -0.38 15.49
C LEU A 7 -0.42 0.66 15.87
N GLY A 8 0.12 0.56 17.10
CA GLY A 8 1.00 1.59 17.64
C GLY A 8 0.27 2.93 17.73
N GLU A 9 0.83 3.96 17.08
CA GLU A 9 0.25 5.31 17.03
C GLU A 9 -0.74 5.51 15.87
N TYR A 10 -0.89 4.51 15.00
CA TYR A 10 -1.78 4.58 13.84
C TYR A 10 -3.14 3.98 14.15
N THR A 11 -4.19 4.60 13.61
CA THR A 11 -5.57 4.11 13.70
C THR A 11 -6.19 3.98 12.32
N PHE A 12 -7.00 2.94 12.14
CA PHE A 12 -7.63 2.60 10.87
C PHE A 12 -9.08 2.17 11.11
N GLU A 13 -9.97 2.62 10.24
CA GLU A 13 -11.36 2.14 10.18
C GLU A 13 -11.44 0.80 9.43
N SER A 14 -10.55 0.59 8.47
CA SER A 14 -10.46 -0.64 7.70
C SER A 14 -9.59 -1.69 8.39
N ARG A 15 -10.12 -2.92 8.48
CA ARG A 15 -9.37 -4.10 8.95
C ARG A 15 -8.67 -4.86 7.81
N LEU A 16 -8.77 -4.36 6.58
CA LEU A 16 -8.13 -4.97 5.42
C LEU A 16 -6.78 -4.29 5.13
N LEU A 17 -5.71 -5.07 5.26
CA LEU A 17 -4.36 -4.68 4.90
C LEU A 17 -4.02 -5.32 3.55
N ILE A 18 -3.46 -4.54 2.63
CA ILE A 18 -3.14 -5.03 1.27
C ILE A 18 -1.64 -5.02 1.03
N GLY A 19 -1.12 -6.07 0.39
CA GLY A 19 0.22 -6.06 -0.18
C GLY A 19 0.20 -5.69 -1.66
N THR A 20 1.32 -5.19 -2.17
CA THR A 20 1.47 -4.71 -3.55
C THR A 20 2.01 -5.76 -4.54
N GLY A 21 2.25 -6.98 -4.07
CA GLY A 21 2.71 -8.08 -4.92
C GLY A 21 1.60 -8.68 -5.79
N LYS A 22 2.01 -9.40 -6.84
CA LYS A 22 1.14 -10.25 -7.70
C LYS A 22 0.07 -9.55 -8.54
N PHE A 23 -0.01 -8.22 -8.54
CA PHE A 23 -0.85 -7.50 -9.50
C PHE A 23 -0.26 -7.57 -10.91
N SER A 24 -1.13 -7.72 -11.92
CA SER A 24 -0.73 -7.79 -13.33
C SER A 24 -0.20 -6.46 -13.89
N SER A 25 -0.51 -5.34 -13.24
CA SER A 25 0.00 -4.01 -13.56
C SER A 25 -0.19 -3.05 -12.38
N ILE A 26 0.52 -1.92 -12.42
CA ILE A 26 0.36 -0.82 -11.44
C ILE A 26 -1.07 -0.28 -11.45
N ASP A 27 -1.69 -0.11 -12.63
CA ASP A 27 -3.06 0.42 -12.73
C ASP A 27 -4.08 -0.50 -12.06
N VAL A 28 -3.94 -1.82 -12.23
CA VAL A 28 -4.81 -2.81 -11.57
C VAL A 28 -4.61 -2.78 -10.06
N MET A 29 -3.36 -2.67 -9.59
CA MET A 29 -3.04 -2.52 -8.17
C MET A 29 -3.70 -1.27 -7.59
N ILE A 30 -3.57 -0.11 -8.23
CA ILE A 30 -4.15 1.15 -7.75
C ILE A 30 -5.68 1.07 -7.70
N LYS A 31 -6.32 0.51 -8.73
CA LYS A 31 -7.77 0.30 -8.74
C LYS A 31 -8.22 -0.63 -7.62
N ALA A 32 -7.48 -1.72 -7.38
CA ALA A 32 -7.78 -2.66 -6.32
C ALA A 32 -7.65 -2.02 -4.93
N VAL A 33 -6.57 -1.27 -4.67
CA VAL A 33 -6.37 -0.54 -3.40
C VAL A 33 -7.49 0.46 -3.14
N ARG A 34 -7.89 1.24 -4.16
CA ARG A 34 -9.00 2.20 -4.02
C ARG A 34 -10.33 1.49 -3.75
N ALA A 35 -10.63 0.44 -4.50
CA ALA A 35 -11.88 -0.30 -4.38
C ALA A 35 -12.00 -1.05 -3.05
N SER A 36 -10.88 -1.46 -2.46
CA SER A 36 -10.89 -2.24 -1.22
C SER A 36 -11.13 -1.42 0.04
N GLY A 37 -11.00 -0.09 -0.02
CA GLY A 37 -11.02 0.78 1.16
C GLY A 37 -9.94 0.41 2.18
N ALA A 38 -8.83 -0.20 1.73
CA ALA A 38 -7.70 -0.48 2.62
C ALA A 38 -7.05 0.86 2.97
N GLN A 39 -6.64 1.02 4.22
CA GLN A 39 -5.94 2.23 4.68
C GLN A 39 -4.46 1.97 4.99
N LEU A 40 -4.04 0.70 5.01
CA LEU A 40 -2.65 0.31 5.17
C LEU A 40 -2.24 -0.61 4.01
N VAL A 41 -1.25 -0.16 3.25
CA VAL A 41 -0.72 -0.88 2.09
C VAL A 41 0.76 -1.18 2.30
N THR A 42 1.14 -2.45 2.16
CA THR A 42 2.52 -2.89 2.34
C THR A 42 3.30 -2.87 1.03
N VAL A 43 4.53 -2.36 1.07
CA VAL A 43 5.40 -2.20 -0.11
C VAL A 43 6.77 -2.82 0.17
N ALA A 44 7.24 -3.68 -0.73
CA ALA A 44 8.57 -4.28 -0.61
C ALA A 44 9.66 -3.20 -0.74
N LEU A 45 10.61 -3.17 0.20
CA LEU A 45 11.69 -2.17 0.24
C LEU A 45 12.49 -2.08 -1.07
N ARG A 46 12.66 -3.20 -1.79
CA ARG A 46 13.36 -3.24 -3.09
C ARG A 46 12.71 -2.39 -4.19
N ARG A 47 11.43 -2.06 -4.03
CA ARG A 47 10.62 -1.28 -5.01
C ARG A 47 10.58 0.21 -4.70
N PHE A 48 11.35 0.67 -3.71
CA PHE A 48 11.62 2.09 -3.44
C PHE A 48 12.89 2.52 -4.19
N ASN A 49 12.86 2.49 -5.52
CA ASN A 49 14.03 2.84 -6.32
C ASN A 49 13.71 3.89 -7.38
N ARG A 50 13.91 5.15 -6.99
CA ARG A 50 13.69 6.35 -7.83
C ARG A 50 14.49 6.35 -9.14
N GLU A 51 15.60 5.60 -9.19
CA GLU A 51 16.47 5.51 -10.38
C GLU A 51 15.92 4.58 -11.47
N LYS A 52 14.94 3.72 -11.16
CA LYS A 52 14.28 2.83 -12.11
C LYS A 52 12.77 3.09 -12.14
N GLY A 53 12.38 4.12 -12.89
CA GLY A 53 11.00 4.61 -12.94
C GLY A 53 9.93 3.57 -13.35
N SER A 54 10.30 2.44 -13.96
CA SER A 54 9.35 1.36 -14.30
C SER A 54 8.93 0.49 -13.11
N ASP A 55 9.76 0.42 -12.06
CA ASP A 55 9.53 -0.45 -10.89
C ASP A 55 9.19 0.35 -9.61
N ASP A 56 9.09 1.68 -9.74
CA ASP A 56 8.74 2.55 -8.63
C ASP A 56 7.24 2.44 -8.29
N LEU A 57 6.95 1.72 -7.21
CA LEU A 57 5.60 1.66 -6.64
C LEU A 57 5.34 2.81 -5.67
N TYR A 58 6.37 3.44 -5.12
CA TYR A 58 6.20 4.51 -4.14
C TYR A 58 5.55 5.74 -4.78
N GLY A 59 6.00 6.15 -5.97
CA GLY A 59 5.42 7.28 -6.70
C GLY A 59 3.90 7.19 -6.82
N PRO A 60 3.34 6.18 -7.54
CA PRO A 60 1.90 6.02 -7.71
C PRO A 60 1.11 5.87 -6.41
N LEU A 61 1.65 5.13 -5.42
CA LEU A 61 0.96 4.88 -4.16
C LEU A 61 0.98 6.10 -3.21
N SER A 62 2.03 6.92 -3.26
CA SER A 62 2.14 8.14 -2.46
C SER A 62 1.10 9.21 -2.83
N GLN A 63 0.51 9.11 -4.02
CA GLN A 63 -0.55 9.99 -4.50
C GLN A 63 -1.95 9.53 -4.08
N LEU A 64 -2.07 8.39 -3.39
CA LEU A 64 -3.34 7.93 -2.88
C LEU A 64 -3.64 8.60 -1.54
N GLU A 65 -4.76 9.31 -1.49
CA GLU A 65 -5.27 9.89 -0.26
C GLU A 65 -5.70 8.77 0.71
N HIS A 66 -5.55 9.03 2.01
CA HIS A 66 -5.97 8.13 3.10
C HIS A 66 -5.30 6.75 3.13
N ILE A 67 -4.12 6.62 2.50
CA ILE A 67 -3.30 5.41 2.54
C ILE A 67 -2.03 5.64 3.37
N THR A 68 -1.79 4.75 4.33
CA THR A 68 -0.50 4.59 5.01
C THR A 68 0.31 3.52 4.29
N LEU A 69 1.52 3.89 3.86
CA LEU A 69 2.46 2.94 3.25
C LEU A 69 3.37 2.33 4.32
N MET A 70 3.33 1.00 4.43
CA MET A 70 4.17 0.25 5.35
C MET A 70 5.27 -0.50 4.57
N PRO A 71 6.55 -0.11 4.72
CA PRO A 71 7.63 -0.86 4.10
C PRO A 71 7.70 -2.27 4.69
N ASN A 72 8.02 -3.26 3.85
CA ASN A 72 8.26 -4.64 4.28
C ASN A 72 9.55 -5.21 3.68
N THR A 73 10.11 -6.24 4.32
CA THR A 73 11.39 -6.88 3.95
C THR A 73 11.25 -8.04 2.96
N SER A 74 10.08 -8.21 2.32
CA SER A 74 9.89 -9.27 1.34
C SER A 74 10.72 -9.03 0.07
N GLY A 75 11.25 -10.11 -0.51
CA GLY A 75 12.19 -10.05 -1.64
C GLY A 75 11.58 -10.33 -3.01
N ALA A 76 10.26 -10.51 -3.11
CA ALA A 76 9.56 -11.04 -4.28
C ALA A 76 9.14 -10.00 -5.34
#